data_AF-A0AAU4P9H5-F1
#
_entry.id   AF-A0AAU4P9H5-F1
#
_cell.length_a   1.000
_cell.length_b   1.000
_cell.length_c   1.000
_cell.angle_alpha   90.00
_cell.angle_beta   90.00
_cell.angle_gamma   90.00
#
_symmetry.space_group_name_H-M   'P 1'
#
loop_
_entity.id
_entity.type
_entity.pdbx_description
1 polymer ?
#
loop_
_entity_poly.entity_id
_entity_poly.type
_entity_poly.pdbx_seq_one_letter_code
_entity_poly.pdbx_strand_id
1 'polypeptide(L)'
;MDSITAWLHEKNPGLTGTVAPDEDLIEARLIDSMDFLEFIDLLEELSGNSIDLQEVTIDDFRTLDRIQRTFLTPPVPSAASGPVSG
;
A
#
# COMPACT_ATOMS: atom_id res chain seq x y z
N MET A 1 -4.03 7.59 -2.07
CA MET A 1 -4.60 6.86 -3.22
C MET A 1 -4.26 7.56 -4.52
N ASP A 2 -4.57 8.86 -4.66
CA ASP A 2 -4.23 9.64 -5.87
C ASP A 2 -2.75 9.55 -6.26
N SER A 3 -1.82 9.72 -5.31
CA SER A 3 -0.37 9.61 -5.55
C SER A 3 0.05 8.23 -6.07
N ILE A 4 -0.54 7.15 -5.53
CA ILE A 4 -0.23 5.79 -5.95
C ILE A 4 -0.75 5.55 -7.37
N THR A 5 -1.99 5.95 -7.65
CA THR A 5 -2.58 5.82 -8.98
C THR A 5 -1.80 6.63 -10.02
N ALA A 6 -1.38 7.85 -9.69
CA ALA A 6 -0.55 8.68 -10.56
C ALA A 6 0.80 8.04 -10.87
N TRP A 7 1.48 7.52 -9.84
CA TRP A 7 2.73 6.79 -10.01
C TRP A 7 2.56 5.54 -10.90
N LEU A 8 1.49 4.77 -10.70
CA LEU A 8 1.17 3.63 -11.54
C LEU A 8 0.96 4.01 -13.02
N HIS A 9 0.25 5.11 -13.29
CA HIS A 9 0.07 5.60 -14.67
C HIS A 9 1.36 6.11 -15.30
N GLU A 10 2.26 6.70 -14.51
CA GLU A 10 3.56 7.16 -15.00
C GLU A 10 4.45 5.98 -15.41
N LYS A 11 4.47 4.92 -14.60
CA LYS A 11 5.20 3.68 -14.91
C LYS A 11 4.58 2.86 -16.02
N ASN A 12 3.25 2.93 -16.14
CA ASN A 12 2.48 2.14 -17.09
C ASN A 12 1.72 3.06 -18.07
N PRO A 13 2.37 3.57 -19.12
CA PRO A 13 1.71 4.40 -20.12
C PRO A 13 0.59 3.67 -20.88
N GLY A 14 0.53 2.34 -20.80
CA GLY A 14 -0.56 1.51 -21.34
C GLY A 14 -1.75 1.34 -20.40
N LEU A 15 -1.64 1.73 -19.14
CA LEU A 15 -2.73 1.67 -18.17
C LEU A 15 -3.74 2.77 -18.49
N THR A 16 -4.87 2.39 -19.07
CA THR A 16 -5.93 3.31 -19.49
C THR A 16 -7.14 3.15 -18.57
N GLY A 17 -7.29 4.06 -17.62
CA GLY A 17 -8.42 4.09 -16.68
C GLY A 17 -8.02 3.97 -15.21
N THR A 18 -9.01 3.98 -14.31
CA THR A 18 -8.79 3.90 -12.86
C THR A 18 -8.36 2.49 -12.45
N VAL A 19 -7.25 2.37 -11.72
CA VAL A 19 -6.83 1.12 -11.08
C VAL A 19 -7.82 0.75 -9.97
N ALA A 20 -8.40 -0.45 -10.04
CA ALA A 20 -9.29 -0.92 -9.00
C ALA A 20 -8.53 -1.18 -7.69
N PRO A 21 -9.15 -1.00 -6.51
CA PRO A 21 -8.48 -1.27 -5.23
C PRO A 21 -8.12 -2.75 -5.04
N ASP A 22 -8.90 -3.66 -5.64
CA ASP A 22 -8.67 -5.10 -5.72
C ASP A 22 -7.80 -5.51 -6.92
N GLU A 23 -7.27 -4.54 -7.69
CA GLU A 23 -6.43 -4.86 -8.86
C GLU A 23 -5.09 -5.44 -8.43
N ASP A 24 -4.70 -6.51 -9.10
CA ASP A 24 -3.48 -7.26 -8.84
C ASP A 24 -2.29 -6.58 -9.54
N LEU A 25 -1.57 -5.72 -8.81
CA LEU A 25 -0.48 -4.89 -9.37
C LEU A 25 0.69 -5.73 -9.90
N ILE A 26 0.90 -6.92 -9.32
CA ILE A 26 1.99 -7.83 -9.68
C ILE A 26 1.59 -8.71 -10.86
N GLU A 27 0.38 -9.28 -10.87
CA GLU A 27 -0.09 -10.11 -12.00
C GLU A 27 -0.38 -9.27 -13.24
N ALA A 28 -0.94 -8.07 -13.06
CA ALA A 28 -1.12 -7.10 -14.13
C ALA A 28 0.22 -6.47 -14.59
N ARG A 29 1.33 -6.82 -13.92
CA ARG A 29 2.69 -6.38 -14.24
C ARG A 29 2.83 -4.86 -14.26
N LEU A 30 2.14 -4.22 -13.31
CA LEU A 30 2.14 -2.77 -13.11
C LEU A 30 3.34 -2.31 -12.26
N ILE A 31 3.90 -3.23 -11.46
CA ILE A 31 5.10 -3.01 -10.67
C ILE A 31 6.11 -4.09 -11.03
N ASP A 32 7.25 -3.68 -11.58
CA ASP A 32 8.37 -4.57 -11.87
C ASP A 32 9.39 -4.55 -10.71
N SER A 33 10.34 -5.49 -10.70
CA SER A 33 11.29 -5.63 -9.57
C SER A 33 12.14 -4.39 -9.31
N MET A 34 12.38 -3.56 -10.32
CA MET A 34 13.10 -2.29 -10.20
C MET A 34 12.23 -1.19 -9.59
N ASP A 35 10.97 -1.11 -10.02
CA ASP A 35 10.01 -0.10 -9.55
C ASP A 35 9.50 -0.41 -8.14
N PHE A 36 9.62 -1.66 -7.68
CA PHE A 36 9.21 -2.09 -6.36
C PHE A 36 9.91 -1.32 -5.23
N LEU A 37 11.21 -1.05 -5.36
CA LEU A 37 11.95 -0.26 -4.36
C LEU A 37 11.46 1.19 -4.30
N GLU A 38 11.19 1.80 -5.46
CA GLU A 38 10.64 3.16 -5.54
C GLU A 38 9.20 3.22 -5.01
N PHE A 39 8.44 2.15 -5.22
CA PHE A 39 7.10 2.02 -4.68
C PHE A 39 7.11 1.96 -3.15
N ILE A 40 8.06 1.25 -2.55
CA ILE A 40 8.23 1.20 -1.09
C ILE A 40 8.57 2.58 -0.55
N ASP A 41 9.52 3.28 -1.17
CA ASP A 41 9.91 4.64 -0.76
C ASP A 41 8.70 5.59 -0.79
N LEU A 42 7.87 5.51 -1.84
CA LEU A 42 6.60 6.24 -1.94
C LEU A 42 5.63 5.87 -0.80
N LEU A 43 5.51 4.58 -0.46
CA LEU A 43 4.65 4.14 0.64
C LEU A 43 5.18 4.57 2.01
N GLU A 44 6.49 4.57 2.23
CA GLU A 44 7.14 5.06 3.44
C GLU A 44 6.87 6.56 3.62
N GLU A 45 6.98 7.34 2.53
CA GLU A 45 6.66 8.78 2.54
C GLU A 45 5.17 9.03 2.87
N LEU A 46 4.27 8.26 2.26
CA LEU A 46 2.83 8.39 2.47
C LEU A 46 2.38 7.91 3.86
N SER A 47 2.97 6.83 4.36
CA SER A 47 2.68 6.26 5.69
C SER A 47 3.36 7.05 6.82
N GLY A 48 4.51 7.65 6.53
CA GLY A 48 5.41 8.25 7.52
C GLY A 48 6.14 7.24 8.40
N ASN A 49 6.11 5.95 8.04
CA ASN A 49 6.78 4.86 8.75
C ASN A 49 7.70 4.11 7.80
N SER A 50 8.80 3.57 8.34
CA SER A 50 9.70 2.74 7.53
C SER A 50 9.10 1.35 7.34
N ILE A 51 9.13 0.84 6.11
CA ILE A 51 8.53 -0.44 5.72
C ILE A 51 9.62 -1.50 5.73
N ASP A 52 9.49 -2.49 6.61
CA ASP A 52 10.45 -3.58 6.70
C ASP A 52 10.10 -4.73 5.74
N LEU A 53 10.94 -4.89 4.71
CA LEU A 53 10.85 -5.94 3.69
C LEU A 53 10.95 -7.38 4.22
N GLN A 54 11.38 -7.58 5.46
CA GLN A 54 11.44 -8.89 6.11
C GLN A 54 10.10 -9.25 6.76
N GLU A 55 9.32 -8.25 7.18
CA GLU A 55 8.00 -8.46 7.82
C GLU A 55 6.85 -8.49 6.81
N VAL A 56 6.99 -7.74 5.72
CA VAL A 56 6.00 -7.67 4.64
C VAL A 56 6.21 -8.76 3.60
N THR A 57 5.13 -9.24 3.00
CA THR A 57 5.18 -10.22 1.93
C THR A 57 4.79 -9.60 0.60
N ILE A 58 5.20 -10.24 -0.50
CA ILE A 58 4.78 -9.86 -1.85
C ILE A 58 3.25 -9.77 -1.99
N ASP A 59 2.51 -10.55 -1.20
CA ASP A 59 1.04 -10.57 -1.15
C ASP A 59 0.46 -9.27 -0.56
N ASP A 60 1.20 -8.57 0.30
CA ASP A 60 0.78 -7.29 0.88
C ASP A 60 0.84 -6.13 -0.13
N PHE A 61 1.65 -6.28 -1.18
CA PHE A 61 1.77 -5.32 -2.29
C PHE A 61 0.94 -5.71 -3.50
N ARG A 62 0.20 -6.82 -3.39
CA ARG A 62 -0.54 -7.41 -4.49
C ARG A 62 -1.69 -6.54 -4.95
N THR A 63 -2.38 -5.89 -4.00
CA THR A 63 -3.52 -5.01 -4.29
C THR A 63 -3.44 -3.70 -3.52
N LEU A 64 -4.01 -2.63 -4.08
CA LEU A 64 -4.04 -1.31 -3.45
C LEU A 64 -4.81 -1.31 -2.12
N ASP A 65 -5.87 -2.10 -1.99
CA ASP A 65 -6.63 -2.25 -0.74
C ASP A 65 -5.74 -2.81 0.38
N ARG A 66 -4.95 -3.84 0.09
CA ARG A 66 -4.02 -4.43 1.06
C ARG A 66 -2.95 -3.45 1.46
N ILE A 67 -2.33 -2.79 0.49
CA ILE A 67 -1.33 -1.76 0.74
C ILE A 67 -1.91 -0.67 1.65
N GLN A 68 -3.13 -0.23 1.37
CA GLN A 68 -3.80 0.76 2.19
C GLN A 68 -4.08 0.27 3.60
N ARG A 69 -4.54 -0.97 3.76
CA ARG A 69 -4.87 -1.55 5.06
C ARG A 69 -3.63 -1.84 5.90
N THR A 70 -2.55 -2.28 5.27
CA THR A 70 -1.31 -2.66 5.94
C THR A 70 -0.43 -1.44 6.25
N PHE A 71 -0.31 -0.49 5.33
CA PHE A 71 0.66 0.62 5.43
C PHE A 71 0.04 1.99 5.71
N LEU A 72 -1.15 2.28 5.18
CA LEU A 72 -1.75 3.64 5.22
C LEU A 72 -2.88 3.78 6.24
N THR A 73 -3.41 2.65 6.75
CA THR A 73 -4.44 2.67 7.78
C THR A 73 -3.74 2.78 9.12
N PRO A 74 -3.95 3.88 9.87
CA PRO A 74 -3.44 3.93 11.23
C PRO A 74 -4.03 2.75 12.00
N PRO A 75 -3.25 2.04 12.84
CA PRO A 75 -3.82 1.05 13.73
C PRO A 75 -4.92 1.76 14.48
N VAL A 76 -6.19 1.37 14.24
CA VAL A 76 -7.30 1.92 14.98
C VAL A 76 -6.89 1.86 16.46
N PRO A 77 -6.76 3.00 17.17
CA PRO A 77 -6.60 2.95 18.60
C PRO A 77 -7.94 2.44 19.13
N SER A 78 -8.11 1.12 19.13
CA SER A 78 -9.20 0.46 19.82
C SER A 78 -9.02 0.85 21.27
N ALA A 79 -9.89 1.77 21.66
CA ALA A 79 -9.77 2.62 22.80
C ALA A 79 -9.52 1.85 24.10
N ALA A 80 -8.64 2.40 24.91
CA ALA A 80 -8.80 2.57 26.35
C ALA A 80 -9.35 1.36 27.13
N SER A 81 -8.41 0.63 27.71
CA SER A 81 -8.56 0.06 29.04
C SER A 81 -9.20 1.08 30.01
N GLY A 82 -10.30 0.69 30.63
CA GLY A 82 -10.82 1.29 31.84
C GLY A 82 -11.72 0.28 32.56
N PRO A 83 -11.30 -0.33 33.68
CA PRO A 83 -12.15 -1.20 34.46
C PRO A 83 -13.17 -0.33 35.22
N VAL A 84 -14.46 -0.49 34.94
CA VAL A 84 -15.48 -0.04 35.89
C VAL A 84 -15.78 -1.18 36.84
N SER A 85 -15.08 -1.16 37.99
CA SER A 85 -15.51 -1.88 39.18
C SER A 85 -16.75 -1.18 39.74
N GLY A 86 -17.82 -1.93 39.98
CA GLY A 86 -19.04 -1.49 40.67
C GLY A 86 -19.91 -2.67 41.05
#